data_AF-A0A0D2CL30-F1
#
_entry.id   AF-A0A0D2CL30-F1
#
_cell.length_a   1.000
_cell.length_b   1.000
_cell.length_c   1.000
_cell.angle_alpha   90.00
_cell.angle_beta   90.00
_cell.angle_gamma   90.00
#
_symmetry.space_group_name_H-M   'P 1'
#
loop_
_entity.id
_entity.type
_entity.pdbx_description
1 polymer ?
#
loop_
_entity_poly.entity_id
_entity_poly.type
_entity_poly.pdbx_seq_one_letter_code
_entity_poly.pdbx_strand_id
1 'polypeptide(L)'
;MATAPRRIRSRDQSKSMRSNYVPSPSRSRDNPLPRHGLHCTAFLSYNQAHIGSIDPFFLDTPQRKVVLLGIQRIPGDFAVVAELVELACLAVMTQQQPVLAFSSGGSEPENHSRSATCRYDVLTKSVDFLDTWGPGYFVHNRADPRKIHAIAIGGGHVLLADSETLRFHWAKGSLLDSAPQATFDADTMMRIGTAVSINQNCSMDESTYRKSSFCALQPLDTQGVFWEAQERQAGFQGGQYLTGTYSQTWNKIPGITLKQRSLQRSDWHLVSFCTSVARRVSLRELVTDLLPTFVNPLEQDTWDELVNVHHIVQNFTRGNLFDWLRTLSPRLQRYVFALIRAILEQLQHTGLDRGNATLAIAWPQEGDLERGLKIPCKAQTCWAQIIADAEDCATFAYVTSKRLETNQVKCRGVQRAWQNASKALVTEVSRSQPEGQPIPARPDHVIDTAAAASATTTTTISAQTAWQLEDQKTYYIKKLDSLLRVKVEKPRSASNDVAHLVVTSSNIPRARWKRLLVREKERGNCRIRERQASGDCAERVIVRAALIGT
;
A
#
# COMPACT_ATOMS: atom_id res chain seq x y z
N MET A 1 -18.07 68.27 3.93
CA MET A 1 -16.99 69.26 3.68
C MET A 1 -16.15 69.40 4.96
N ALA A 2 -15.05 70.15 4.89
CA ALA A 2 -14.08 70.40 5.97
C ALA A 2 -14.72 71.03 7.25
N THR A 3 -14.08 71.09 8.42
CA THR A 3 -12.63 70.94 8.77
C THR A 3 -12.47 70.53 10.25
N ALA A 4 -11.35 69.88 10.62
CA ALA A 4 -10.83 69.87 12.01
C ALA A 4 -9.92 71.12 12.24
N PRO A 5 -9.50 71.52 13.47
CA PRO A 5 -8.37 70.83 14.16
C PRO A 5 -8.23 71.02 15.70
N ARG A 6 -7.18 70.39 16.28
CA ARG A 6 -6.41 70.72 17.53
C ARG A 6 -7.19 70.82 18.88
N ARG A 7 -6.81 70.20 20.01
CA ARG A 7 -5.54 69.65 20.59
C ARG A 7 -4.59 70.69 21.24
N ILE A 8 -4.64 70.80 22.57
CA ILE A 8 -3.61 71.27 23.55
C ILE A 8 -4.12 70.87 24.98
N ARG A 9 -3.34 70.86 26.07
CA ARG A 9 -2.12 70.10 26.49
C ARG A 9 -1.82 70.51 27.96
N SER A 10 -1.14 69.66 28.74
CA SER A 10 -0.64 69.93 30.12
C SER A 10 -1.73 70.00 31.23
N ARG A 11 -1.43 69.85 32.54
CA ARG A 11 -0.12 69.70 33.21
C ARG A 11 -0.15 68.83 34.48
N ASP A 12 1.02 68.24 34.73
CA ASP A 12 1.61 67.54 35.89
C ASP A 12 1.03 67.56 37.34
N GLN A 13 1.27 66.41 38.00
CA GLN A 13 1.82 66.20 39.37
C GLN A 13 1.09 66.70 40.64
N SER A 14 0.79 65.74 41.53
CA SER A 14 1.34 65.73 42.90
C SER A 14 1.46 64.30 43.46
N LYS A 15 2.30 64.10 44.48
CA LYS A 15 2.76 62.77 44.96
C LYS A 15 1.95 62.22 46.15
N SER A 16 1.74 60.90 46.14
CA SER A 16 1.91 59.96 47.27
C SER A 16 1.42 60.31 48.68
N MET A 17 0.43 59.55 49.17
CA MET A 17 0.47 58.96 50.51
C MET A 17 -0.04 57.50 50.48
N ARG A 18 0.51 56.64 51.34
CA ARG A 18 0.03 55.27 51.59
C ARG A 18 -0.69 55.23 52.93
N SER A 19 -1.81 54.51 53.04
CA SER A 19 -1.96 53.49 54.09
C SER A 19 -3.16 52.56 53.88
N ASN A 20 -3.06 51.38 54.49
CA ASN A 20 -4.13 50.48 54.95
C ASN A 20 -5.30 50.13 54.00
N TYR A 21 -5.25 48.91 53.44
CA TYR A 21 -6.44 48.06 53.30
C TYR A 21 -6.07 46.58 53.46
N VAL A 22 -6.86 45.84 54.23
CA VAL A 22 -6.79 44.38 54.46
C VAL A 22 -8.18 43.82 54.10
N PRO A 23 -8.28 42.63 53.48
CA PRO A 23 -9.20 42.49 52.34
C PRO A 23 -10.62 42.05 52.69
N SER A 24 -11.49 42.17 51.69
CA SER A 24 -12.69 41.33 51.55
C SER A 24 -12.72 40.74 50.13
N PRO A 25 -13.24 39.52 49.94
CA PRO A 25 -13.08 38.76 48.70
C PRO A 25 -14.06 39.18 47.59
N SER A 26 -14.03 38.43 46.47
CA SER A 26 -14.88 38.53 45.28
C SER A 26 -14.68 39.74 44.33
N ARG A 27 -13.58 39.70 43.58
CA ARG A 27 -13.63 39.99 42.13
C ARG A 27 -13.07 38.81 41.35
N SER A 28 -13.75 38.44 40.26
CA SER A 28 -13.36 37.36 39.38
C SER A 28 -11.99 37.64 38.76
N ARG A 29 -11.06 36.69 38.91
CA ARG A 29 -9.97 36.55 37.95
C ARG A 29 -10.51 35.76 36.77
N ASP A 30 -10.74 36.43 35.66
CA ASP A 30 -10.87 35.75 34.37
C ASP A 30 -9.54 35.03 34.11
N ASN A 31 -9.55 33.70 34.16
CA ASN A 31 -8.34 32.87 34.05
C ASN A 31 -8.07 32.55 32.57
N PRO A 32 -7.03 33.11 31.91
CA PRO A 32 -6.72 32.85 30.51
C PRO A 32 -5.97 31.51 30.31
N LEU A 33 -6.32 30.48 31.09
CA LEU A 33 -5.58 29.22 31.18
C LEU A 33 -5.93 28.09 30.17
N PRO A 34 -7.13 27.98 29.53
CA PRO A 34 -7.44 26.80 28.71
C PRO A 34 -6.62 26.71 27.41
N ARG A 35 -5.95 27.80 27.00
CA ARG A 35 -5.16 27.84 25.75
C ARG A 35 -3.76 27.21 25.90
N HIS A 36 -3.17 27.24 27.10
CA HIS A 36 -1.75 26.89 27.26
C HIS A 36 -1.40 25.45 26.90
N GLY A 37 -2.20 24.46 27.31
CA GLY A 37 -1.92 23.04 27.01
C GLY A 37 -1.86 22.77 25.50
N LEU A 38 -2.90 23.16 24.78
CA LEU A 38 -2.97 23.01 23.32
C LEU A 38 -1.86 23.79 22.62
N HIS A 39 -1.60 25.05 23.01
CA HIS A 39 -0.55 25.86 22.41
C HIS A 39 0.85 25.24 22.63
N CYS A 40 1.15 24.71 23.82
CA CYS A 40 2.42 24.04 24.09
C CYS A 40 2.57 22.74 23.28
N THR A 41 1.54 21.89 23.22
CA THR A 41 1.58 20.66 22.41
C THR A 41 1.73 20.95 20.92
N ALA A 42 0.97 21.93 20.40
CA ALA A 42 1.07 22.36 19.00
C ALA A 42 2.43 22.97 18.68
N PHE A 43 2.96 23.85 19.54
CA PHE A 43 4.27 24.48 19.37
C PHE A 43 5.42 23.47 19.43
N LEU A 44 5.46 22.58 20.43
CA LEU A 44 6.47 21.51 20.50
C LEU A 44 6.45 20.66 19.23
N SER A 45 5.25 20.26 18.78
CA SER A 45 5.10 19.48 17.55
C SER A 45 5.50 20.25 16.29
N TYR A 46 5.16 21.54 16.17
CA TYR A 46 5.53 22.38 15.03
C TYR A 46 7.06 22.59 14.92
N ASN A 47 7.77 22.74 16.05
CA ASN A 47 9.24 22.84 16.07
C ASN A 47 9.96 21.59 15.50
N GLN A 48 9.28 20.46 15.41
CA GLN A 48 9.75 19.22 14.75
C GLN A 48 9.02 18.96 13.41
N ALA A 49 8.43 19.99 12.77
CA ALA A 49 7.64 19.90 11.54
C ALA A 49 6.47 18.89 11.64
N HIS A 50 5.94 18.70 12.85
CA HIS A 50 5.03 17.63 13.27
C HIS A 50 5.57 16.19 13.06
N ILE A 51 6.81 15.99 12.61
CA ILE A 51 7.41 14.68 12.35
C ILE A 51 7.84 14.03 13.67
N GLY A 52 7.51 12.74 13.85
CA GLY A 52 7.90 11.96 15.02
C GLY A 52 7.07 12.24 16.27
N SER A 53 7.31 11.45 17.32
CA SER A 53 6.71 11.62 18.65
C SER A 53 7.13 12.93 19.31
N ILE A 54 6.25 13.56 20.09
CA ILE A 54 6.64 14.67 20.97
C ILE A 54 7.45 14.09 22.12
N ASP A 55 8.65 14.60 22.36
CA ASP A 55 9.50 14.18 23.47
C ASP A 55 9.72 15.34 24.46
N PRO A 56 8.82 15.53 25.44
CA PRO A 56 8.92 16.65 26.38
C PRO A 56 9.89 16.30 27.52
N PHE A 57 10.80 17.23 27.85
CA PHE A 57 11.91 17.06 28.81
C PHE A 57 11.56 16.56 30.23
N PHE A 58 10.27 16.45 30.57
CA PHE A 58 9.75 16.02 31.87
C PHE A 58 9.07 14.63 31.83
N LEU A 59 9.13 13.91 30.72
CA LEU A 59 8.67 12.51 30.59
C LEU A 59 9.79 11.64 30.03
N ASP A 60 10.10 10.52 30.69
CA ASP A 60 11.15 9.57 30.28
C ASP A 60 10.76 8.71 29.06
N THR A 61 9.75 9.12 28.27
CA THR A 61 9.22 8.34 27.15
C THR A 61 8.61 9.26 26.08
N PRO A 62 9.02 9.13 24.80
CA PRO A 62 8.43 9.90 23.71
C PRO A 62 6.94 9.59 23.49
N GLN A 63 6.12 10.65 23.43
CA GLN A 63 4.67 10.56 23.37
C GLN A 63 4.14 10.39 21.95
N ARG A 64 3.37 9.31 21.74
CA ARG A 64 2.79 8.94 20.44
C ARG A 64 1.32 9.32 20.26
N LYS A 65 0.65 9.67 21.37
CA LYS A 65 -0.73 10.17 21.43
C LYS A 65 -0.85 11.07 22.67
N VAL A 66 -1.40 12.27 22.50
CA VAL A 66 -1.68 13.24 23.57
C VAL A 66 -3.17 13.57 23.50
N VAL A 67 -3.87 13.54 24.64
CA VAL A 67 -5.30 13.88 24.70
C VAL A 67 -5.49 15.11 25.57
N LEU A 68 -5.99 16.18 24.96
CA LEU A 68 -6.14 17.49 25.58
C LEU A 68 -7.61 17.65 26.01
N LEU A 69 -7.84 17.45 27.31
CA LEU A 69 -9.17 17.36 27.94
C LEU A 69 -9.73 18.71 28.47
N GLY A 70 -9.14 19.84 28.09
CA GLY A 70 -9.56 21.16 28.58
C GLY A 70 -9.37 21.35 30.10
N ILE A 71 -10.18 22.23 30.69
CA ILE A 71 -10.18 22.54 32.15
C ILE A 71 -11.37 21.91 32.87
N GLN A 72 -12.50 21.69 32.17
CA GLN A 72 -13.68 21.04 32.71
C GLN A 72 -13.80 19.65 32.11
N ARG A 73 -14.21 18.68 32.93
CA ARG A 73 -14.59 17.33 32.49
C ARG A 73 -16.11 17.20 32.57
N ILE A 74 -16.85 17.77 31.61
CA ILE A 74 -18.25 17.41 31.46
C ILE A 74 -18.29 16.09 30.66
N PRO A 75 -18.96 15.03 31.13
CA PRO A 75 -19.20 13.85 30.31
C PRO A 75 -19.96 14.24 29.03
N GLY A 76 -19.34 14.05 27.87
CA GLY A 76 -19.78 14.51 26.56
C GLY A 76 -18.86 15.55 25.89
N ASP A 77 -17.88 16.12 26.62
CA ASP A 77 -17.09 17.25 26.12
C ASP A 77 -16.16 16.94 24.92
N PHE A 78 -15.85 18.02 24.20
CA PHE A 78 -14.89 18.07 23.10
C PHE A 78 -13.45 17.93 23.60
N ALA A 79 -12.76 16.87 23.18
CA ALA A 79 -11.33 16.66 23.40
C ALA A 79 -10.53 16.87 22.11
N VAL A 80 -9.34 17.48 22.20
CA VAL A 80 -8.39 17.49 21.08
C VAL A 80 -7.41 16.35 21.26
N VAL A 81 -7.41 15.41 20.31
CA VAL A 81 -6.45 14.30 20.25
C VAL A 81 -5.35 14.69 19.27
N ALA A 82 -4.09 14.57 19.70
CA ALA A 82 -2.93 14.67 18.83
C ALA A 82 -2.26 13.29 18.75
N GLU A 83 -2.20 12.65 17.59
CA GLU A 83 -1.67 11.28 17.44
C GLU A 83 -0.86 11.05 16.17
N LEU A 84 0.07 10.09 16.22
CA LEU A 84 0.97 9.78 15.12
C LEU A 84 0.31 8.96 14.02
N VAL A 85 0.20 9.56 12.83
CA VAL A 85 -0.34 8.94 11.60
C VAL A 85 0.74 8.77 10.53
N GLU A 86 0.58 7.82 9.62
CA GLU A 86 1.40 7.76 8.39
C GLU A 86 0.81 8.66 7.31
N LEU A 87 1.66 9.35 6.53
CA LEU A 87 1.22 10.15 5.38
C LEU A 87 1.32 9.37 4.06
N ALA A 88 0.32 9.53 3.20
CA ALA A 88 0.35 9.02 1.84
C ALA A 88 1.38 9.80 1.01
N CYS A 89 2.24 9.07 0.30
CA CYS A 89 3.30 9.57 -0.60
C CYS A 89 4.42 10.43 0.05
N LEU A 90 4.18 11.09 1.18
CA LEU A 90 5.16 11.91 1.90
C LEU A 90 6.07 11.12 2.84
N ALA A 91 5.81 9.82 3.09
CA ALA A 91 6.60 9.00 4.00
C ALA A 91 8.12 8.97 3.70
N VAL A 92 8.56 9.19 2.45
CA VAL A 92 9.99 9.27 2.12
C VAL A 92 10.55 10.69 2.37
N MET A 93 9.72 11.73 2.31
CA MET A 93 10.06 13.10 2.73
C MET A 93 10.25 13.17 4.24
N THR A 94 9.36 12.56 5.02
CA THR A 94 9.38 12.55 6.49
C THR A 94 10.36 11.51 7.07
N GLN A 95 11.36 11.08 6.30
CA GLN A 95 12.39 10.10 6.71
C GLN A 95 11.81 8.77 7.24
N GLN A 96 10.66 8.34 6.71
CA GLN A 96 9.85 7.19 7.15
C GLN A 96 9.27 7.30 8.57
N GLN A 97 9.36 8.47 9.19
CA GLN A 97 8.69 8.75 10.46
C GLN A 97 7.22 9.17 10.23
N PRO A 98 6.31 8.78 11.13
CA PRO A 98 4.93 9.28 11.12
C PRO A 98 4.88 10.76 11.51
N VAL A 99 3.73 11.39 11.30
CA VAL A 99 3.48 12.81 11.59
C VAL A 99 2.35 12.91 12.61
N LEU A 100 2.44 13.85 13.54
CA LEU A 100 1.40 14.12 14.53
C LEU A 100 0.24 14.89 13.90
N ALA A 101 -0.92 14.25 13.79
CA ALA A 101 -2.16 14.89 13.35
C ALA A 101 -3.04 15.24 14.55
N PHE A 102 -3.76 16.36 14.46
CA PHE A 102 -4.73 16.80 15.46
C PHE A 102 -6.15 16.50 14.97
N SER A 103 -6.98 15.90 15.83
CA SER A 103 -8.39 15.61 15.58
C SER A 103 -9.26 16.01 16.77
N SER A 104 -10.53 16.28 16.50
CA SER A 104 -11.56 16.47 17.54
C SER A 104 -12.22 15.13 17.87
N GLY A 105 -11.98 14.62 19.07
CA GLY A 105 -12.71 13.47 19.62
C GLY A 105 -13.86 13.94 20.52
N GLY A 106 -15.02 13.29 20.42
CA GLY A 106 -16.01 13.36 21.48
C GLY A 106 -15.60 12.47 22.66
N SER A 107 -16.09 12.73 23.87
CA SER A 107 -15.72 11.93 25.05
C SER A 107 -16.35 10.51 25.13
N GLU A 108 -16.74 9.94 24.00
CA GLU A 108 -16.97 8.49 23.93
C GLU A 108 -15.66 7.77 24.29
N PRO A 109 -15.70 6.65 25.03
CA PRO A 109 -14.53 5.79 25.21
C PRO A 109 -14.27 5.02 23.91
N GLU A 110 -13.83 5.75 22.88
CA GLU A 110 -13.46 5.22 21.58
C GLU A 110 -12.40 4.13 21.77
N ASN A 111 -12.83 2.87 21.62
CA ASN A 111 -11.99 1.68 21.67
C ASN A 111 -11.13 1.58 20.39
N HIS A 112 -10.30 2.59 20.17
CA HIS A 112 -9.29 2.70 19.13
C HIS A 112 -8.09 1.78 19.41
N SER A 113 -8.40 0.48 19.51
CA SER A 113 -7.45 -0.63 19.37
C SER A 113 -6.62 -0.39 18.11
N ARG A 114 -5.34 -0.08 18.32
CA ARG A 114 -4.41 0.49 17.32
C ARG A 114 -4.64 -0.08 15.92
N SER A 115 -5.19 0.75 15.04
CA SER A 115 -5.40 0.40 13.64
C SER A 115 -4.08 0.12 12.93
N ALA A 116 -4.09 -0.84 12.00
CA ALA A 116 -3.18 -0.88 10.86
C ALA A 116 -3.05 0.53 10.27
N THR A 117 -1.82 0.94 9.96
CA THR A 117 -1.48 2.35 9.73
C THR A 117 -2.15 2.88 8.46
N CYS A 118 -3.29 3.54 8.66
CA CYS A 118 -3.98 4.24 7.59
C CYS A 118 -3.08 5.37 7.11
N ARG A 119 -2.90 5.49 5.79
CA ARG A 119 -2.08 6.55 5.19
C ARG A 119 -2.96 7.70 4.79
N TYR A 120 -2.75 8.84 5.42
CA TYR A 120 -3.56 10.04 5.22
C TYR A 120 -3.00 10.86 4.06
N ASP A 121 -3.83 11.18 3.08
CA ASP A 121 -3.50 12.20 2.08
C ASP A 121 -3.41 13.57 2.80
N VAL A 122 -2.43 14.41 2.46
CA VAL A 122 -2.34 15.78 3.00
C VAL A 122 -3.15 16.73 2.13
N LEU A 123 -3.98 17.57 2.74
CA LEU A 123 -4.74 18.64 2.08
C LEU A 123 -4.27 20.00 2.63
N THR A 124 -3.71 20.86 1.78
CA THR A 124 -2.91 22.04 2.20
C THR A 124 -2.68 23.02 1.04
N LYS A 125 -2.44 24.31 1.29
CA LYS A 125 -1.91 25.21 0.24
C LYS A 125 -0.40 24.99 0.04
N SER A 126 0.14 25.45 -1.09
CA SER A 126 1.59 25.34 -1.34
C SER A 126 2.42 26.19 -0.37
N VAL A 127 1.86 27.30 0.14
CA VAL A 127 2.48 28.14 1.18
C VAL A 127 2.45 27.48 2.55
N ASP A 128 1.30 27.01 3.03
CA ASP A 128 1.15 26.34 4.33
C ASP A 128 2.02 25.06 4.42
N PHE A 129 2.17 24.36 3.29
CA PHE A 129 3.02 23.17 3.17
C PHE A 129 4.52 23.49 3.31
N LEU A 130 4.99 24.62 2.75
CA LEU A 130 6.37 25.09 2.91
C LEU A 130 6.64 25.67 4.30
N ASP A 131 5.66 26.30 4.92
CA ASP A 131 5.71 26.75 6.31
C ASP A 131 5.87 25.56 7.27
N THR A 132 5.05 24.52 7.08
CA THR A 132 5.01 23.33 7.96
C THR A 132 6.24 22.40 7.81
N TRP A 133 6.71 22.15 6.57
CA TRP A 133 7.76 21.15 6.29
C TRP A 133 9.02 21.74 5.63
N GLY A 134 9.23 23.05 5.76
CA GLY A 134 10.41 23.74 5.26
C GLY A 134 11.73 23.24 5.89
N PRO A 135 12.89 23.56 5.29
CA PRO A 135 13.07 24.47 4.16
C PRO A 135 12.73 23.84 2.79
N GLY A 136 12.17 24.67 1.91
CA GLY A 136 11.88 24.35 0.52
C GLY A 136 11.60 25.62 -0.29
N TYR A 137 11.36 25.49 -1.60
CA TYR A 137 11.11 26.63 -2.48
C TYR A 137 10.20 26.28 -3.66
N PHE A 138 9.47 27.27 -4.16
CA PHE A 138 8.70 27.14 -5.40
C PHE A 138 9.62 27.17 -6.62
N VAL A 139 9.47 26.17 -7.48
CA VAL A 139 10.03 26.17 -8.83
C VAL A 139 8.98 26.74 -9.77
N HIS A 140 9.22 27.95 -10.25
CA HIS A 140 8.32 28.67 -11.15
C HIS A 140 8.50 28.20 -12.59
N ASN A 141 7.44 28.31 -13.40
CA ASN A 141 7.50 28.01 -14.83
C ASN A 141 8.38 29.07 -15.54
N ARG A 142 9.26 28.63 -16.45
CA ARG A 142 10.12 29.53 -17.24
C ARG A 142 9.36 30.44 -18.20
N ALA A 143 8.15 30.04 -18.62
CA ALA A 143 7.31 30.81 -19.53
C ALA A 143 6.34 31.79 -18.81
N ASP A 144 5.90 31.45 -17.60
CA ASP A 144 5.15 32.35 -16.71
C ASP A 144 5.69 32.24 -15.27
N PRO A 145 6.55 33.18 -14.84
CA PRO A 145 7.10 33.22 -13.48
C PRO A 145 6.05 33.37 -12.36
N ARG A 146 4.79 33.69 -12.66
CA ARG A 146 3.70 33.72 -11.66
C ARG A 146 3.15 32.33 -11.33
N LYS A 147 3.39 31.35 -12.21
CA LYS A 147 2.85 29.99 -12.12
C LYS A 147 3.89 29.04 -11.54
N ILE A 148 3.50 28.33 -10.48
CA ILE A 148 4.33 27.31 -9.84
C ILE A 148 4.23 26.02 -10.66
N HIS A 149 5.39 25.43 -10.94
CA HIS A 149 5.52 24.15 -11.62
C HIS A 149 5.78 23.00 -10.61
N ALA A 150 6.56 23.25 -9.56
CA ALA A 150 6.84 22.29 -8.50
C ALA A 150 7.17 22.98 -7.16
N ILE A 151 7.18 22.22 -6.06
CA ILE A 151 7.72 22.65 -4.76
C ILE A 151 8.94 21.76 -4.44
N ALA A 152 10.15 22.32 -4.44
CA ALA A 152 11.36 21.61 -4.06
C ALA A 152 11.47 21.56 -2.52
N ILE A 153 11.51 20.36 -1.93
CA ILE A 153 11.39 20.13 -0.48
C ILE A 153 11.86 18.73 -0.07
N GLY A 154 12.59 18.61 1.05
CA GLY A 154 13.04 17.31 1.59
C GLY A 154 13.96 16.48 0.67
N GLY A 155 14.64 17.12 -0.29
CA GLY A 155 15.43 16.43 -1.32
C GLY A 155 14.60 15.79 -2.44
N GLY A 156 13.35 16.22 -2.60
CA GLY A 156 12.45 15.85 -3.68
C GLY A 156 11.58 17.03 -4.12
N HIS A 157 10.55 16.74 -4.90
CA HIS A 157 9.65 17.72 -5.47
C HIS A 157 8.18 17.30 -5.29
N VAL A 158 7.34 18.19 -4.78
CA VAL A 158 5.88 18.08 -4.93
C VAL A 158 5.50 18.60 -6.30
N LEU A 159 4.79 17.77 -7.07
CA LEU A 159 4.44 17.99 -8.46
C LEU A 159 2.95 17.68 -8.67
N LEU A 160 2.28 18.48 -9.50
CA LEU A 160 0.88 18.28 -9.88
C LEU A 160 0.78 17.02 -10.78
N ALA A 161 0.12 15.97 -10.27
CA ALA A 161 0.00 14.67 -10.94
C ALA A 161 -1.33 14.53 -11.71
N ASP A 162 -2.37 15.23 -11.28
CA ASP A 162 -3.68 15.31 -11.96
C ASP A 162 -4.25 16.72 -11.77
N SER A 163 -4.44 17.43 -12.89
CA SER A 163 -4.91 18.82 -12.94
C SER A 163 -6.43 18.97 -12.81
N GLU A 164 -7.21 17.91 -13.07
CA GLU A 164 -8.68 17.93 -12.88
C GLU A 164 -9.02 17.76 -11.40
N THR A 165 -8.31 16.88 -10.69
CA THR A 165 -8.58 16.57 -9.26
C THR A 165 -7.66 17.28 -8.27
N LEU A 166 -6.77 18.17 -8.77
CA LEU A 166 -5.72 18.87 -7.99
C LEU A 166 -4.96 17.92 -7.06
N ARG A 167 -4.62 16.73 -7.58
CA ARG A 167 -3.80 15.74 -6.86
C ARG A 167 -2.33 15.94 -7.17
N PHE A 168 -1.56 15.97 -6.10
CA PHE A 168 -0.12 16.17 -6.10
C PHE A 168 0.58 14.91 -5.61
N HIS A 169 1.84 14.77 -5.96
CA HIS A 169 2.68 13.68 -5.50
C HIS A 169 4.09 14.21 -5.22
N TRP A 170 4.67 13.79 -4.08
CA TRP A 170 6.06 14.08 -3.75
C TRP A 170 6.95 12.96 -4.29
N ALA A 171 7.98 13.31 -5.05
CA ALA A 171 8.97 12.37 -5.60
C ALA A 171 10.41 12.81 -5.27
N LYS A 172 11.26 11.86 -4.85
CA LYS A 172 12.68 12.12 -4.56
C LYS A 172 13.50 12.18 -5.86
N GLY A 173 14.31 13.22 -6.04
CA GLY A 173 15.16 13.38 -7.22
C GLY A 173 15.25 14.83 -7.73
N SER A 174 16.00 15.02 -8.83
CA SER A 174 16.13 16.33 -9.49
C SER A 174 15.04 16.54 -10.56
N LEU A 175 14.74 17.80 -10.87
CA LEU A 175 13.72 18.20 -11.85
C LEU A 175 14.17 18.10 -13.33
N LEU A 176 15.43 17.76 -13.60
CA LEU A 176 16.07 18.05 -14.88
C LEU A 176 15.56 17.22 -16.08
N ASP A 177 14.98 16.03 -15.84
CA ASP A 177 14.69 15.04 -16.89
C ASP A 177 13.20 14.90 -17.26
N SER A 178 12.30 15.74 -16.72
CA SER A 178 10.85 15.59 -16.95
C SER A 178 10.09 16.91 -17.02
N ALA A 179 9.38 17.16 -18.13
CA ALA A 179 8.60 18.37 -18.35
C ALA A 179 7.09 18.10 -18.55
N PRO A 180 6.29 18.06 -17.49
CA PRO A 180 4.85 18.31 -17.58
C PRO A 180 4.58 19.83 -17.66
N GLN A 181 3.73 20.27 -18.59
CA GLN A 181 3.36 21.70 -18.73
C GLN A 181 2.40 22.21 -17.63
N ALA A 182 1.88 21.32 -16.80
CA ALA A 182 0.93 21.66 -15.75
C ALA A 182 1.55 22.60 -14.70
N THR A 183 0.76 23.58 -14.27
CA THR A 183 1.14 24.56 -13.24
C THR A 183 -0.05 24.91 -12.34
N PHE A 184 0.26 25.52 -11.20
CA PHE A 184 -0.70 25.90 -10.16
C PHE A 184 -0.31 27.24 -9.52
N ASP A 185 -1.25 27.86 -8.81
CA ASP A 185 -1.04 29.11 -8.07
C ASP A 185 -0.71 28.82 -6.59
N ALA A 186 -0.04 29.75 -5.90
CA ALA A 186 0.39 29.57 -4.50
C ALA A 186 -0.76 29.27 -3.52
N ASP A 187 -1.94 29.81 -3.78
CA ASP A 187 -3.17 29.60 -2.99
C ASP A 187 -3.94 28.31 -3.36
N THR A 188 -3.44 27.52 -4.32
CA THR A 188 -4.09 26.29 -4.78
C THR A 188 -4.14 25.27 -3.64
N MET A 189 -5.33 24.79 -3.31
CA MET A 189 -5.51 23.73 -2.32
C MET A 189 -5.08 22.39 -2.92
N MET A 190 -3.93 21.90 -2.48
CA MET A 190 -3.27 20.69 -2.98
C MET A 190 -3.70 19.46 -2.18
N ARG A 191 -4.00 18.35 -2.86
CA ARG A 191 -4.15 17.03 -2.21
C ARG A 191 -2.98 16.11 -2.56
N ILE A 192 -2.05 15.90 -1.64
CA ILE A 192 -0.89 15.00 -1.83
C ILE A 192 -1.31 13.58 -1.44
N GLY A 193 -1.35 12.64 -2.40
CA GLY A 193 -2.03 11.35 -2.16
C GLY A 193 -1.86 10.21 -3.17
N THR A 194 -2.61 9.13 -2.94
CA THR A 194 -2.36 7.80 -3.57
C THR A 194 -2.91 7.62 -5.00
N ALA A 195 -2.10 7.04 -5.90
CA ALA A 195 -2.36 6.85 -7.33
C ALA A 195 -3.37 5.76 -7.76
N VAL A 196 -4.10 5.14 -6.83
CA VAL A 196 -5.21 4.20 -7.13
C VAL A 196 -6.40 4.58 -6.28
N SER A 197 -7.48 5.04 -6.91
CA SER A 197 -8.73 5.39 -6.24
C SER A 197 -9.76 4.27 -6.36
N ILE A 198 -10.50 4.04 -5.27
CA ILE A 198 -11.75 3.28 -5.31
C ILE A 198 -12.83 4.22 -5.83
N ASN A 199 -13.49 3.88 -6.94
CA ASN A 199 -14.58 4.70 -7.46
C ASN A 199 -15.86 4.41 -6.66
N GLN A 200 -16.22 5.32 -5.75
CA GLN A 200 -17.43 5.23 -4.91
C GLN A 200 -18.71 5.65 -5.66
N ASN A 201 -18.62 6.33 -6.80
CA ASN A 201 -19.76 6.76 -7.62
C ASN A 201 -20.29 5.59 -8.48
N CYS A 202 -20.37 4.42 -7.85
CA CYS A 202 -20.48 3.11 -8.46
C CYS A 202 -21.74 2.41 -7.94
N SER A 203 -22.83 2.51 -8.69
CA SER A 203 -23.97 1.58 -8.58
C SER A 203 -23.68 0.32 -9.38
N MET A 204 -22.99 -0.65 -8.76
CA MET A 204 -22.77 -1.97 -9.35
C MET A 204 -23.61 -3.01 -8.61
N ASP A 205 -24.65 -3.54 -9.28
CA ASP A 205 -25.27 -4.78 -8.83
C ASP A 205 -24.43 -5.97 -9.29
N GLU A 206 -23.68 -6.53 -8.35
CA GLU A 206 -22.86 -7.71 -8.56
C GLU A 206 -23.69 -8.92 -9.01
N SER A 207 -24.94 -9.06 -8.56
CA SER A 207 -25.79 -10.17 -8.95
C SER A 207 -26.13 -10.12 -10.45
N THR A 208 -26.44 -8.94 -11.00
CA THR A 208 -26.66 -8.73 -12.44
C THR A 208 -25.39 -8.99 -13.25
N TYR A 209 -24.24 -8.52 -12.77
CA TYR A 209 -22.96 -8.76 -13.45
C TYR A 209 -22.55 -10.24 -13.44
N ARG A 210 -22.75 -10.96 -12.33
CA ARG A 210 -22.53 -12.41 -12.26
C ARG A 210 -23.47 -13.16 -13.21
N LYS A 211 -24.78 -12.86 -13.19
CA LYS A 211 -25.78 -13.44 -14.10
C LYS A 211 -25.39 -13.25 -15.57
N SER A 212 -25.02 -12.02 -15.97
CA SER A 212 -24.55 -11.75 -17.34
C SER A 212 -23.21 -12.41 -17.70
N SER A 213 -22.41 -12.81 -16.70
CA SER A 213 -21.12 -13.47 -16.87
C SER A 213 -21.20 -14.99 -16.64
N PHE A 214 -22.38 -15.57 -16.41
CA PHE A 214 -22.56 -16.96 -15.98
C PHE A 214 -21.95 -17.98 -16.96
N CYS A 215 -22.04 -17.72 -18.26
CA CYS A 215 -21.43 -18.58 -19.29
C CYS A 215 -19.88 -18.56 -19.29
N ALA A 216 -19.25 -17.62 -18.59
CA ALA A 216 -17.81 -17.57 -18.36
C ALA A 216 -17.38 -18.11 -16.98
N LEU A 217 -18.34 -18.42 -16.09
CA LEU A 217 -18.06 -19.03 -14.79
C LEU A 217 -17.79 -20.53 -14.94
N GLN A 218 -16.65 -20.96 -14.44
CA GLN A 218 -16.21 -22.36 -14.43
C GLN A 218 -15.95 -22.80 -12.99
N PRO A 219 -16.13 -24.09 -12.65
CA PRO A 219 -15.69 -24.60 -11.35
C PRO A 219 -14.17 -24.48 -11.25
N LEU A 220 -13.68 -23.96 -10.12
CA LEU A 220 -12.27 -23.63 -9.97
C LEU A 220 -11.38 -24.87 -9.99
N ASP A 221 -11.72 -25.89 -9.19
CA ASP A 221 -10.91 -27.09 -8.97
C ASP A 221 -10.98 -28.13 -10.10
N THR A 222 -12.10 -28.23 -10.82
CA THR A 222 -12.29 -29.35 -11.76
C THR A 222 -11.28 -29.30 -12.90
N GLN A 223 -10.29 -30.18 -12.84
CA GLN A 223 -9.32 -30.43 -13.91
C GLN A 223 -9.63 -31.80 -14.53
N GLY A 224 -9.74 -31.83 -15.87
CA GLY A 224 -9.86 -33.10 -16.60
C GLY A 224 -8.60 -33.96 -16.47
N VAL A 225 -8.74 -35.26 -16.65
CA VAL A 225 -7.60 -36.20 -16.75
C VAL A 225 -6.67 -35.75 -17.88
N PHE A 226 -5.38 -35.64 -17.61
CA PHE A 226 -4.38 -35.25 -18.61
C PHE A 226 -3.11 -36.10 -18.53
N TRP A 227 -2.28 -36.01 -19.58
CA TRP A 227 -0.99 -36.69 -19.64
C TRP A 227 0.14 -35.66 -19.58
N GLU A 228 1.10 -35.87 -18.70
CA GLU A 228 2.29 -35.04 -18.54
C GLU A 228 3.56 -35.87 -18.81
N ALA A 229 4.51 -35.31 -19.56
CA ALA A 229 5.77 -35.98 -19.87
C ALA A 229 6.74 -35.82 -18.69
N GLN A 230 6.78 -36.81 -17.78
CA GLN A 230 7.63 -36.78 -16.58
C GLN A 230 9.12 -36.77 -16.94
N GLU A 231 9.53 -37.63 -17.88
CA GLU A 231 10.95 -37.87 -18.15
C GLU A 231 11.23 -37.96 -19.65
N ARG A 232 12.43 -37.52 -20.05
CA ARG A 232 12.98 -37.64 -21.41
C ARG A 232 14.44 -38.05 -21.31
N GLN A 233 14.73 -39.30 -21.62
CA GLN A 233 16.08 -39.84 -21.69
C GLN A 233 16.52 -39.86 -23.16
N ALA A 234 17.77 -39.44 -23.41
CA ALA A 234 18.41 -39.56 -24.71
C ALA A 234 19.76 -40.25 -24.52
N GLY A 235 19.92 -41.44 -25.10
CA GLY A 235 21.12 -42.26 -25.01
C GLY A 235 21.86 -42.32 -26.35
N PHE A 236 23.17 -42.54 -26.27
CA PHE A 236 23.97 -42.96 -27.41
C PHE A 236 24.77 -44.18 -26.98
N GLN A 237 24.61 -45.28 -27.70
CA GLN A 237 25.39 -46.51 -27.49
C GLN A 237 26.33 -46.70 -28.68
N GLY A 238 27.63 -46.66 -28.41
CA GLY A 238 28.68 -46.96 -29.39
C GLY A 238 29.10 -48.41 -29.30
N GLY A 239 28.99 -49.14 -30.40
CA GLY A 239 29.55 -50.48 -30.59
C GLY A 239 30.10 -50.58 -32.02
N GLN A 240 29.78 -51.67 -32.72
CA GLN A 240 30.06 -51.79 -34.16
C GLN A 240 29.25 -50.78 -35.02
N TYR A 241 28.19 -50.19 -34.44
CA TYR A 241 27.42 -49.07 -34.97
C TYR A 241 27.18 -48.03 -33.86
N LEU A 242 26.80 -46.81 -34.25
CA LEU A 242 26.35 -45.77 -33.32
C LEU A 242 24.82 -45.74 -33.27
N THR A 243 24.23 -46.19 -32.17
CA THR A 243 22.78 -46.21 -31.98
C THR A 243 22.36 -45.08 -31.04
N GLY A 244 21.55 -44.14 -31.53
CA GLY A 244 20.87 -43.15 -30.70
C GLY A 244 19.52 -43.70 -30.22
N THR A 245 19.23 -43.57 -28.93
CA THR A 245 17.94 -43.95 -28.32
C THR A 245 17.27 -42.73 -27.71
N TYR A 246 15.94 -42.64 -27.82
CA TYR A 246 15.13 -41.60 -27.19
C TYR A 246 13.92 -42.25 -26.52
N SER A 247 13.81 -42.08 -25.20
CA SER A 247 12.73 -42.60 -24.37
C SER A 247 12.02 -41.45 -23.70
N GLN A 248 10.68 -41.45 -23.73
CA GLN A 248 9.87 -40.42 -23.08
C GLN A 248 8.74 -41.05 -22.26
N THR A 249 8.81 -40.86 -20.94
CA THR A 249 7.84 -41.36 -19.98
C THR A 249 6.68 -40.38 -19.85
N TRP A 250 5.45 -40.86 -19.98
CA TRP A 250 4.22 -40.07 -19.83
C TRP A 250 3.41 -40.57 -18.65
N ASN A 251 3.15 -39.68 -17.69
CA ASN A 251 2.28 -39.97 -16.55
C ASN A 251 0.87 -39.45 -16.82
N LYS A 252 -0.11 -40.32 -16.59
CA LYS A 252 -1.53 -39.96 -16.57
C LYS A 252 -1.83 -39.33 -15.21
N ILE A 253 -1.95 -38.01 -15.15
CA ILE A 253 -2.39 -37.33 -13.94
C ILE A 253 -3.92 -37.48 -13.85
N PRO A 254 -4.45 -38.10 -12.78
CA PRO A 254 -5.89 -38.22 -12.59
C PRO A 254 -6.50 -36.83 -12.42
N GLY A 255 -7.62 -36.59 -13.11
CA GLY A 255 -8.38 -35.35 -12.95
C GLY A 255 -8.98 -35.28 -11.54
N ILE A 256 -8.95 -34.09 -10.94
CA ILE A 256 -9.50 -33.88 -9.60
C ILE A 256 -11.02 -33.83 -9.72
N THR A 257 -11.69 -34.80 -9.10
CA THR A 257 -13.16 -34.81 -8.97
C THR A 257 -13.58 -33.90 -7.83
N LEU A 258 -14.80 -33.34 -7.91
CA LEU A 258 -15.41 -32.53 -6.84
C LEU A 258 -15.42 -33.23 -5.46
N LYS A 259 -15.33 -34.57 -5.42
CA LYS A 259 -15.25 -35.35 -4.18
C LYS A 259 -13.84 -35.47 -3.60
N GLN A 260 -12.79 -35.38 -4.41
CA GLN A 260 -11.38 -35.34 -3.94
C GLN A 260 -11.00 -33.94 -3.42
N ARG A 261 -11.68 -32.90 -3.88
CA ARG A 261 -11.50 -31.48 -3.53
C ARG A 261 -11.37 -31.20 -2.03
N SER A 262 -12.17 -31.86 -1.20
CA SER A 262 -12.46 -31.45 0.19
C SER A 262 -11.34 -31.69 1.21
N LEU A 263 -10.09 -31.98 0.80
CA LEU A 263 -9.08 -32.62 1.67
C LEU A 263 -7.69 -31.96 1.80
N GLN A 264 -7.23 -31.03 0.93
CA GLN A 264 -5.85 -30.47 0.97
C GLN A 264 -5.78 -28.98 0.53
N ARG A 265 -5.00 -28.11 1.22
CA ARG A 265 -5.30 -26.64 1.41
C ARG A 265 -4.11 -25.64 1.63
N SER A 266 -4.01 -24.49 0.88
CA SER A 266 -3.14 -23.23 0.99
C SER A 266 -3.20 -22.34 -0.30
N ASP A 267 -2.73 -21.06 -0.51
CA ASP A 267 -2.62 -19.76 0.26
C ASP A 267 -2.63 -18.47 -0.69
N TRP A 268 -2.59 -17.18 -0.24
CA TRP A 268 -3.37 -15.99 -0.74
C TRP A 268 -2.82 -14.84 -1.67
N HIS A 269 -3.67 -14.23 -2.57
CA HIS A 269 -3.62 -12.91 -3.34
C HIS A 269 -5.05 -12.44 -3.91
N LEU A 270 -5.24 -11.37 -4.76
CA LEU A 270 -6.56 -10.70 -5.18
C LEU A 270 -6.70 -10.13 -6.65
N VAL A 271 -7.93 -9.98 -7.22
CA VAL A 271 -8.28 -9.19 -8.47
C VAL A 271 -9.65 -8.41 -8.43
N SER A 272 -9.85 -7.29 -9.16
CA SER A 272 -11.15 -6.54 -9.27
C SER A 272 -11.85 -6.63 -10.64
N PHE A 273 -13.20 -6.60 -10.63
CA PHE A 273 -14.06 -6.84 -11.80
C PHE A 273 -14.20 -5.67 -12.80
N CYS A 274 -14.87 -4.57 -12.42
CA CYS A 274 -15.47 -3.64 -13.40
C CYS A 274 -14.48 -2.84 -14.26
N THR A 275 -13.21 -2.83 -13.87
CA THR A 275 -12.09 -2.22 -14.61
C THR A 275 -11.12 -3.25 -15.16
N SER A 276 -11.24 -4.51 -14.72
CA SER A 276 -10.26 -5.57 -14.97
C SER A 276 -8.85 -5.17 -14.51
N VAL A 277 -8.75 -4.59 -13.31
CA VAL A 277 -7.50 -4.19 -12.65
C VAL A 277 -7.25 -5.09 -11.44
N ALA A 278 -6.10 -5.75 -11.38
CA ALA A 278 -5.67 -6.49 -10.21
C ALA A 278 -4.93 -5.57 -9.21
N ARG A 279 -5.07 -5.85 -7.92
CA ARG A 279 -4.36 -5.16 -6.83
C ARG A 279 -3.99 -6.19 -5.77
N ARG A 280 -2.71 -6.26 -5.40
CA ARG A 280 -2.28 -7.04 -4.24
C ARG A 280 -2.75 -6.35 -2.95
N VAL A 281 -3.33 -7.12 -2.03
CA VAL A 281 -3.82 -6.65 -0.71
C VAL A 281 -3.32 -7.60 0.38
N SER A 282 -3.51 -7.24 1.65
CA SER A 282 -3.24 -8.16 2.76
C SER A 282 -4.25 -9.32 2.81
N LEU A 283 -3.84 -10.48 3.33
CA LEU A 283 -4.77 -11.59 3.62
C LEU A 283 -5.96 -11.14 4.47
N ARG A 284 -5.74 -10.24 5.44
CA ARG A 284 -6.81 -9.73 6.30
C ARG A 284 -7.86 -8.95 5.51
N GLU A 285 -7.44 -8.10 4.58
CA GLU A 285 -8.36 -7.35 3.71
C GLU A 285 -9.14 -8.29 2.78
N LEU A 286 -8.48 -9.33 2.24
CA LEU A 286 -9.13 -10.40 1.45
C LEU A 286 -10.18 -11.16 2.26
N VAL A 287 -9.85 -11.62 3.47
CA VAL A 287 -10.79 -12.32 4.33
C VAL A 287 -11.95 -11.39 4.71
N THR A 288 -11.67 -10.12 5.04
CA THR A 288 -12.69 -9.14 5.41
C THR A 288 -13.74 -8.94 4.31
N ASP A 289 -13.32 -8.87 3.04
CA ASP A 289 -14.24 -8.69 1.91
C ASP A 289 -15.14 -9.91 1.68
N LEU A 290 -14.66 -11.10 2.06
CA LEU A 290 -15.33 -12.38 1.83
C LEU A 290 -16.11 -12.91 3.04
N LEU A 291 -15.84 -12.44 4.27
CA LEU A 291 -16.54 -12.89 5.48
C LEU A 291 -18.08 -12.91 5.32
N PRO A 292 -18.76 -11.87 4.80
CA PRO A 292 -20.21 -11.90 4.63
C PRO A 292 -20.71 -12.98 3.67
N THR A 293 -19.92 -13.33 2.64
CA THR A 293 -20.30 -14.31 1.60
C THR A 293 -20.21 -15.75 2.09
N PHE A 294 -19.49 -16.01 3.18
CA PHE A 294 -19.28 -17.34 3.76
C PHE A 294 -20.08 -17.58 5.05
N VAL A 295 -20.94 -16.63 5.45
CA VAL A 295 -21.85 -16.79 6.60
C VAL A 295 -22.76 -17.99 6.36
N ASN A 296 -22.78 -18.93 7.31
CA ASN A 296 -23.76 -20.01 7.35
C ASN A 296 -25.12 -19.41 7.78
N PRO A 297 -26.20 -19.52 6.97
CA PRO A 297 -27.52 -18.98 7.33
C PRO A 297 -28.11 -19.57 8.61
N LEU A 298 -27.67 -20.76 9.04
CA LEU A 298 -28.08 -21.38 10.31
C LEU A 298 -27.38 -20.78 11.54
N GLU A 299 -26.37 -19.92 11.34
CA GLU A 299 -25.58 -19.27 12.40
C GLU A 299 -25.67 -17.73 12.28
N GLN A 300 -26.72 -17.21 11.64
CA GLN A 300 -26.94 -15.78 11.41
C GLN A 300 -26.86 -14.95 12.70
N ASP A 301 -27.50 -15.39 13.79
CA ASP A 301 -27.41 -14.73 15.12
C ASP A 301 -25.97 -14.57 15.61
N THR A 302 -25.10 -15.55 15.28
CA THR A 302 -23.68 -15.58 15.69
C THR A 302 -22.83 -14.66 14.81
N TRP A 303 -23.20 -14.51 13.54
CA TRP A 303 -22.62 -13.50 12.65
C TRP A 303 -23.06 -12.07 13.05
N ASP A 304 -24.33 -11.87 13.39
CA ASP A 304 -24.85 -10.56 13.80
C ASP A 304 -24.31 -10.14 15.17
N GLU A 305 -24.04 -11.07 16.09
CA GLU A 305 -23.23 -10.83 17.30
C GLU A 305 -21.81 -10.34 16.93
N LEU A 306 -21.16 -10.98 15.96
CA LEU A 306 -19.81 -10.61 15.52
C LEU A 306 -19.73 -9.27 14.78
N VAL A 307 -20.76 -8.89 14.03
CA VAL A 307 -20.83 -7.59 13.32
C VAL A 307 -21.21 -6.47 14.30
N ASN A 308 -22.30 -6.64 15.03
CA ASN A 308 -22.91 -5.55 15.79
C ASN A 308 -22.29 -5.36 17.18
N VAL A 309 -21.80 -6.43 17.83
CA VAL A 309 -21.18 -6.36 19.17
C VAL A 309 -19.65 -6.37 19.09
N HIS A 310 -19.07 -7.24 18.25
CA HIS A 310 -17.60 -7.40 18.18
C HIS A 310 -16.92 -6.73 16.97
N HIS A 311 -17.69 -6.04 16.11
CA HIS A 311 -17.23 -5.26 14.96
C HIS A 311 -16.18 -5.98 14.10
N ILE A 312 -16.43 -7.25 13.76
CA ILE A 312 -15.49 -8.16 13.08
C ILE A 312 -14.80 -7.53 11.86
N VAL A 313 -15.56 -6.87 10.98
CA VAL A 313 -15.06 -6.21 9.76
C VAL A 313 -14.00 -5.15 10.09
N GLN A 314 -14.21 -4.38 11.17
CA GLN A 314 -13.27 -3.37 11.64
C GLN A 314 -12.04 -4.03 12.26
N ASN A 315 -12.23 -5.05 13.09
CA ASN A 315 -11.14 -5.73 13.81
C ASN A 315 -10.19 -6.53 12.90
N PHE A 316 -10.67 -7.13 11.81
CA PHE A 316 -9.80 -7.69 10.77
C PHE A 316 -9.03 -6.61 10.00
N THR A 317 -9.71 -5.54 9.59
CA THR A 317 -9.10 -4.44 8.81
C THR A 317 -8.06 -3.65 9.62
N ARG A 318 -8.31 -3.46 10.91
CA ARG A 318 -7.61 -2.46 11.74
C ARG A 318 -6.85 -3.09 12.92
N GLY A 319 -7.52 -3.85 13.80
CA GLY A 319 -6.96 -4.22 15.10
C GLY A 319 -5.79 -5.22 15.09
N ASN A 320 -5.21 -5.50 16.26
CA ASN A 320 -4.43 -6.73 16.41
C ASN A 320 -5.39 -7.93 16.47
N LEU A 321 -5.65 -8.50 15.29
CA LEU A 321 -6.54 -9.66 15.09
C LEU A 321 -6.31 -10.78 16.12
N PHE A 322 -5.07 -11.07 16.51
CA PHE A 322 -4.76 -12.15 17.45
C PHE A 322 -5.20 -11.85 18.89
N ASP A 323 -5.03 -10.61 19.36
CA ASP A 323 -5.50 -10.20 20.69
C ASP A 323 -7.02 -10.01 20.70
N TRP A 324 -7.61 -9.47 19.64
CA TRP A 324 -9.08 -9.42 19.50
C TRP A 324 -9.70 -10.83 19.49
N LEU A 325 -9.14 -11.78 18.75
CA LEU A 325 -9.58 -13.19 18.75
C LEU A 325 -9.53 -13.84 20.14
N ARG A 326 -8.68 -13.36 21.05
CA ARG A 326 -8.61 -13.81 22.47
C ARG A 326 -9.68 -13.18 23.36
N THR A 327 -10.28 -12.05 22.97
CA THR A 327 -11.41 -11.42 23.69
C THR A 327 -12.76 -12.05 23.36
N LEU A 328 -12.86 -12.79 22.25
CA LEU A 328 -14.06 -13.50 21.85
C LEU A 328 -14.36 -14.70 22.74
N SER A 329 -15.64 -15.02 22.92
CA SER A 329 -16.05 -16.28 23.55
C SER A 329 -15.56 -17.49 22.75
N PRO A 330 -15.35 -18.68 23.36
CA PRO A 330 -14.91 -19.87 22.64
C PRO A 330 -15.87 -20.34 21.53
N ARG A 331 -17.15 -19.95 21.55
CA ARG A 331 -18.09 -20.14 20.44
C ARG A 331 -17.69 -19.27 19.25
N LEU A 332 -17.64 -17.96 19.48
CA LEU A 332 -17.33 -16.95 18.47
C LEU A 332 -15.96 -17.17 17.84
N GLN A 333 -14.94 -17.46 18.66
CA GLN A 333 -13.59 -17.72 18.18
C GLN A 333 -13.54 -18.93 17.22
N ARG A 334 -14.24 -20.03 17.53
CA ARG A 334 -14.34 -21.20 16.64
C ARG A 334 -15.06 -20.86 15.33
N TYR A 335 -16.17 -20.12 15.40
CA TYR A 335 -16.93 -19.71 14.22
C TYR A 335 -16.10 -18.79 13.30
N VAL A 336 -15.39 -17.79 13.86
CA VAL A 336 -14.48 -16.94 13.08
C VAL A 336 -13.35 -17.76 12.45
N PHE A 337 -12.75 -18.72 13.17
CA PHE A 337 -11.78 -19.64 12.57
C PHE A 337 -12.38 -20.53 11.48
N ALA A 338 -13.63 -20.98 11.62
CA ALA A 338 -14.35 -21.75 10.60
C ALA A 338 -14.62 -20.91 9.34
N LEU A 339 -14.98 -19.63 9.48
CA LEU A 339 -15.15 -18.69 8.35
C LEU A 339 -13.82 -18.40 7.65
N ILE A 340 -12.76 -18.02 8.39
CA ILE A 340 -11.41 -17.83 7.82
C ILE A 340 -11.02 -19.08 7.04
N ARG A 341 -11.19 -20.25 7.65
CA ARG A 341 -10.88 -21.54 7.08
C ARG A 341 -11.66 -21.76 5.77
N ALA A 342 -12.99 -21.72 5.79
CA ALA A 342 -13.81 -21.91 4.59
C ALA A 342 -13.43 -20.97 3.43
N ILE A 343 -13.07 -19.71 3.72
CA ILE A 343 -12.57 -18.75 2.73
C ILE A 343 -11.25 -19.23 2.10
N LEU A 344 -10.20 -19.46 2.90
CA LEU A 344 -8.89 -19.92 2.42
C LEU A 344 -9.04 -21.21 1.57
N GLU A 345 -9.87 -22.12 2.07
CA GLU A 345 -10.11 -23.44 1.49
C GLU A 345 -10.92 -23.40 0.18
N GLN A 346 -11.74 -22.38 -0.04
CA GLN A 346 -12.39 -22.15 -1.35
C GLN A 346 -11.41 -21.53 -2.35
N LEU A 347 -10.49 -20.69 -1.90
CA LEU A 347 -9.59 -19.92 -2.75
C LEU A 347 -8.35 -20.70 -3.22
N GLN A 348 -7.97 -21.82 -2.60
CA GLN A 348 -6.83 -22.68 -3.00
C GLN A 348 -6.79 -23.17 -4.46
N HIS A 349 -7.90 -23.03 -5.19
CA HIS A 349 -8.04 -23.41 -6.59
C HIS A 349 -7.97 -22.20 -7.53
N THR A 350 -7.44 -21.09 -7.03
CA THR A 350 -7.22 -19.83 -7.73
C THR A 350 -5.72 -19.57 -7.86
N GLY A 351 -5.32 -18.48 -8.50
CA GLY A 351 -3.92 -18.33 -8.95
C GLY A 351 -3.69 -19.01 -10.29
N LEU A 352 -2.43 -19.33 -10.61
CA LEU A 352 -2.10 -19.92 -11.91
C LEU A 352 -2.26 -21.44 -11.93
N ASP A 353 -2.69 -21.98 -13.08
CA ASP A 353 -2.51 -23.40 -13.36
C ASP A 353 -1.01 -23.78 -13.45
N ARG A 354 -0.72 -25.08 -13.26
CA ARG A 354 0.65 -25.64 -13.36
C ARG A 354 1.34 -25.35 -14.70
N GLY A 355 0.58 -25.05 -15.75
CA GLY A 355 1.11 -24.68 -17.06
C GLY A 355 1.50 -23.20 -17.19
N ASN A 356 1.19 -22.36 -16.19
CA ASN A 356 1.21 -20.89 -16.29
C ASN A 356 0.38 -20.37 -17.47
N ALA A 357 -0.65 -21.12 -17.86
CA ALA A 357 -1.46 -20.91 -19.06
C ALA A 357 -2.79 -20.20 -18.75
N THR A 358 -3.31 -20.34 -17.53
CA THR A 358 -4.59 -19.80 -17.08
C THR A 358 -4.50 -19.29 -15.64
N LEU A 359 -5.06 -18.10 -15.38
CA LEU A 359 -5.26 -17.53 -14.05
C LEU A 359 -6.70 -17.83 -13.63
N ALA A 360 -6.88 -18.68 -12.63
CA ALA A 360 -8.17 -18.92 -11.98
C ALA A 360 -8.41 -17.85 -10.90
N ILE A 361 -9.62 -17.31 -10.85
CA ILE A 361 -10.05 -16.26 -9.91
C ILE A 361 -11.42 -16.66 -9.37
N ALA A 362 -11.54 -16.88 -8.07
CA ALA A 362 -12.82 -17.18 -7.45
C ALA A 362 -13.78 -16.01 -7.57
N TRP A 363 -15.04 -16.33 -7.79
CA TRP A 363 -16.12 -15.36 -7.61
C TRP A 363 -17.11 -16.04 -6.68
N PRO A 364 -16.92 -16.01 -5.36
CA PRO A 364 -17.90 -16.57 -4.45
C PRO A 364 -19.16 -15.71 -4.47
N GLN A 365 -20.33 -16.35 -4.45
CA GLN A 365 -21.59 -15.73 -4.03
C GLN A 365 -22.28 -16.68 -3.04
N GLU A 366 -23.14 -16.15 -2.19
CA GLU A 366 -24.13 -16.92 -1.44
C GLU A 366 -24.78 -18.00 -2.35
N GLY A 367 -24.72 -19.27 -1.94
CA GLY A 367 -25.21 -20.42 -2.70
C GLY A 367 -24.33 -20.90 -3.87
N ASP A 368 -23.28 -20.18 -4.29
CA ASP A 368 -22.40 -20.53 -5.41
C ASP A 368 -20.94 -20.10 -5.15
N LEU A 369 -20.33 -20.70 -4.11
CA LEU A 369 -18.95 -20.42 -3.68
C LEU A 369 -17.88 -21.01 -4.62
N GLU A 370 -18.20 -22.12 -5.30
CA GLU A 370 -17.22 -22.98 -5.95
C GLU A 370 -16.69 -22.51 -7.32
N ARG A 371 -17.36 -21.51 -7.91
CA ARG A 371 -17.13 -21.03 -9.28
C ARG A 371 -16.23 -19.80 -9.31
N GLY A 372 -15.69 -19.55 -10.50
CA GLY A 372 -14.98 -18.33 -10.81
C GLY A 372 -14.60 -18.20 -12.27
N LEU A 373 -13.73 -17.25 -12.56
CA LEU A 373 -13.27 -16.92 -13.89
C LEU A 373 -11.91 -17.60 -14.15
N LYS A 374 -11.75 -18.24 -15.30
CA LYS A 374 -10.46 -18.79 -15.75
C LYS A 374 -9.95 -17.99 -16.94
N ILE A 375 -9.01 -17.07 -16.69
CA ILE A 375 -8.47 -16.12 -17.67
C ILE A 375 -7.22 -16.71 -18.35
N PRO A 376 -7.16 -16.86 -19.68
CA PRO A 376 -5.93 -17.24 -20.37
C PRO A 376 -4.81 -16.22 -20.15
N CYS A 377 -3.63 -16.69 -19.73
CA CYS A 377 -2.41 -15.90 -19.50
C CYS A 377 -1.70 -15.54 -20.81
N LYS A 378 -2.47 -15.05 -21.79
CA LYS A 378 -2.03 -14.71 -23.15
C LYS A 378 -2.32 -13.24 -23.44
N ALA A 379 -1.56 -12.66 -24.38
CA ALA A 379 -1.68 -11.25 -24.77
C ALA A 379 -1.79 -10.32 -23.53
N GLN A 380 -2.91 -9.60 -23.38
CA GLN A 380 -3.11 -8.59 -22.34
C GLN A 380 -2.94 -9.11 -20.89
N THR A 381 -3.21 -10.40 -20.63
CA THR A 381 -3.07 -11.00 -19.29
C THR A 381 -1.76 -11.77 -19.10
N CYS A 382 -0.75 -11.63 -19.99
CA CYS A 382 0.53 -12.34 -19.81
C CYS A 382 1.29 -11.91 -18.54
N TRP A 383 0.96 -10.74 -17.97
CA TRP A 383 1.47 -10.30 -16.67
C TRP A 383 1.09 -11.24 -15.53
N ALA A 384 0.01 -12.02 -15.63
CA ALA A 384 -0.42 -12.91 -14.56
C ALA A 384 0.64 -13.97 -14.19
N GLN A 385 1.56 -14.28 -15.12
CA GLN A 385 2.72 -15.14 -14.86
C GLN A 385 3.64 -14.59 -13.76
N ILE A 386 3.55 -13.29 -13.44
CA ILE A 386 4.30 -12.65 -12.34
C ILE A 386 3.74 -13.06 -10.98
N ILE A 387 2.42 -13.29 -10.88
CA ILE A 387 1.77 -13.89 -9.71
C ILE A 387 1.64 -15.42 -9.88
N ALA A 388 2.71 -16.06 -10.38
CA ALA A 388 2.89 -17.51 -10.25
C ALA A 388 3.26 -17.89 -8.83
N ASP A 389 2.96 -19.12 -8.42
CA ASP A 389 3.39 -19.64 -7.12
C ASP A 389 4.90 -19.93 -7.10
N ALA A 390 5.44 -19.98 -5.88
CA ALA A 390 6.82 -20.27 -5.53
C ALA A 390 6.86 -20.96 -4.16
N GLU A 391 8.02 -21.51 -3.80
CA GLU A 391 8.26 -22.20 -2.52
C GLU A 391 7.97 -21.32 -1.27
N ASP A 392 8.10 -19.99 -1.41
CA ASP A 392 7.89 -19.00 -0.35
C ASP A 392 6.66 -18.09 -0.56
N CYS A 393 5.83 -18.35 -1.58
CA CYS A 393 4.71 -17.48 -1.95
C CYS A 393 3.66 -18.21 -2.80
N ALA A 394 2.41 -18.27 -2.33
CA ALA A 394 1.27 -18.84 -3.09
C ALA A 394 0.20 -17.77 -3.39
N THR A 395 -0.64 -18.05 -4.39
CA THR A 395 -1.51 -17.06 -5.04
C THR A 395 -2.96 -17.48 -5.00
N PHE A 396 -3.77 -16.87 -4.14
CA PHE A 396 -5.21 -16.77 -4.42
C PHE A 396 -5.50 -15.65 -5.42
N ALA A 397 -6.71 -15.66 -5.96
CA ALA A 397 -7.35 -14.51 -6.54
C ALA A 397 -8.87 -14.65 -6.33
N TYR A 398 -9.51 -13.65 -5.77
CA TYR A 398 -10.98 -13.52 -5.79
C TYR A 398 -11.38 -12.26 -6.56
N VAL A 399 -12.64 -12.19 -6.97
CA VAL A 399 -13.27 -11.02 -7.57
C VAL A 399 -13.86 -10.13 -6.47
N THR A 400 -13.34 -8.91 -6.28
CA THR A 400 -13.96 -7.91 -5.38
C THR A 400 -14.99 -7.04 -6.11
N SER A 401 -16.06 -6.68 -5.39
CA SER A 401 -17.08 -5.73 -5.81
C SER A 401 -16.57 -4.28 -5.87
N LYS A 402 -15.49 -3.97 -5.15
CA LYS A 402 -14.85 -2.64 -5.11
C LYS A 402 -14.24 -2.30 -6.48
N ARG A 403 -14.71 -1.21 -7.11
CA ARG A 403 -14.15 -0.71 -8.38
C ARG A 403 -12.80 -0.04 -8.16
N LEU A 404 -11.73 -0.69 -8.63
CA LEU A 404 -10.36 -0.17 -8.57
C LEU A 404 -10.00 0.56 -9.87
N GLU A 405 -9.73 1.86 -9.81
CA GLU A 405 -9.35 2.66 -10.98
C GLU A 405 -7.88 3.10 -10.98
N THR A 406 -7.32 3.22 -12.18
CA THR A 406 -6.03 3.87 -12.43
C THR A 406 -6.21 5.02 -13.41
N ASN A 407 -5.16 5.83 -13.63
CA ASN A 407 -5.20 6.90 -14.63
C ASN A 407 -5.49 6.38 -16.05
N GLN A 408 -4.96 5.19 -16.38
CA GLN A 408 -5.10 4.55 -17.69
C GLN A 408 -6.35 3.66 -17.79
N VAL A 409 -6.95 3.24 -16.66
CA VAL A 409 -8.10 2.33 -16.61
C VAL A 409 -9.16 2.86 -15.64
N LYS A 410 -10.01 3.74 -16.16
CA LYS A 410 -11.25 4.22 -15.53
C LYS A 410 -12.40 3.22 -15.75
N CYS A 411 -13.43 3.25 -14.90
CA CYS A 411 -14.64 2.45 -15.12
C CYS A 411 -15.44 2.94 -16.34
N ARG A 412 -16.17 2.04 -16.99
CA ARG A 412 -17.00 2.31 -18.18
C ARG A 412 -18.51 2.13 -17.93
N GLY A 413 -18.94 2.22 -16.66
CA GLY A 413 -20.33 2.08 -16.26
C GLY A 413 -20.87 0.64 -16.35
N VAL A 414 -22.20 0.51 -16.25
CA VAL A 414 -22.92 -0.77 -16.08
C VAL A 414 -22.88 -1.67 -17.32
N GLN A 415 -22.70 -1.11 -18.51
CA GLN A 415 -23.07 -1.75 -19.80
C GLN A 415 -21.96 -2.58 -20.48
N ARG A 416 -21.12 -3.33 -19.74
CA ARG A 416 -20.13 -4.24 -20.37
C ARG A 416 -20.00 -5.57 -19.65
N ALA A 417 -20.33 -6.65 -20.36
CA ALA A 417 -19.99 -8.01 -19.97
C ALA A 417 -18.47 -8.19 -19.81
N TRP A 418 -18.07 -9.17 -19.01
CA TRP A 418 -16.68 -9.49 -18.72
C TRP A 418 -15.89 -9.82 -20.00
N GLN A 419 -14.70 -9.23 -20.15
CA GLN A 419 -13.92 -9.32 -21.40
C GLN A 419 -12.89 -10.47 -21.44
N ASN A 420 -12.89 -11.39 -20.46
CA ASN A 420 -11.92 -12.50 -20.34
C ASN A 420 -10.44 -12.06 -20.45
N ALA A 421 -10.14 -10.86 -19.98
CA ALA A 421 -8.80 -10.29 -19.93
C ALA A 421 -8.69 -9.36 -18.73
N SER A 422 -7.55 -9.38 -18.02
CA SER A 422 -7.24 -8.44 -16.95
C SER A 422 -6.05 -7.58 -17.37
N LYS A 423 -6.20 -6.26 -17.29
CA LYS A 423 -5.47 -5.28 -18.11
C LYS A 423 -4.20 -4.75 -17.45
N ALA A 424 -4.19 -4.72 -16.13
CA ALA A 424 -3.03 -4.31 -15.33
C ALA A 424 -3.07 -4.93 -13.94
N LEU A 425 -1.91 -5.12 -13.34
CA LEU A 425 -1.71 -5.42 -11.91
C LEU A 425 -0.99 -4.26 -11.24
N VAL A 426 -1.50 -3.84 -10.09
CA VAL A 426 -0.81 -2.91 -9.18
C VAL A 426 -0.20 -3.72 -8.03
N THR A 427 1.13 -3.73 -7.96
CA THR A 427 1.92 -4.43 -6.92
C THR A 427 3.16 -3.59 -6.54
N GLU A 428 3.98 -4.11 -5.62
CA GLU A 428 5.26 -3.52 -5.22
C GLU A 428 6.37 -4.54 -5.48
N VAL A 429 7.48 -4.10 -6.09
CA VAL A 429 8.64 -4.96 -6.41
C VAL A 429 9.88 -4.47 -5.68
N SER A 430 10.71 -5.40 -5.22
CA SER A 430 12.02 -5.15 -4.62
C SER A 430 13.12 -5.85 -5.42
N ARG A 431 14.37 -5.41 -5.25
CA ARG A 431 15.53 -6.14 -5.80
C ARG A 431 15.65 -7.50 -5.13
N SER A 432 15.85 -8.56 -5.91
CA SER A 432 16.16 -9.87 -5.33
C SER A 432 17.55 -9.80 -4.70
N GLN A 433 17.61 -9.94 -3.38
CA GLN A 433 18.87 -10.29 -2.71
C GLN A 433 19.26 -11.74 -3.10
N PRO A 434 20.55 -12.09 -3.07
CA PRO A 434 20.99 -13.48 -3.15
C PRO A 434 20.68 -14.19 -1.81
N GLU A 435 20.19 -15.44 -1.86
CA GLU A 435 20.11 -16.26 -0.66
C GLU A 435 21.49 -16.41 0.02
N GLY A 436 21.50 -16.40 1.36
CA GLY A 436 22.70 -16.61 2.17
C GLY A 436 23.46 -15.34 2.57
N GLN A 437 23.09 -14.14 2.11
CA GLN A 437 23.57 -12.91 2.76
C GLN A 437 22.72 -12.62 4.00
N PRO A 438 23.32 -12.48 5.21
CA PRO A 438 22.57 -12.08 6.39
C PRO A 438 22.06 -10.64 6.22
N ILE A 439 20.82 -10.41 6.63
CA ILE A 439 20.29 -9.05 6.79
C ILE A 439 21.20 -8.34 7.81
N PRO A 440 21.81 -7.18 7.49
CA PRO A 440 22.63 -6.47 8.46
C PRO A 440 21.74 -6.09 9.64
N ALA A 441 22.13 -6.54 10.84
CA ALA A 441 21.41 -6.21 12.06
C ALA A 441 21.30 -4.70 12.21
N ARG A 442 20.13 -4.24 12.68
CA ARG A 442 19.93 -2.82 12.99
C ARG A 442 20.95 -2.41 14.07
N PRO A 443 21.64 -1.27 13.95
CA PRO A 443 22.61 -0.82 14.94
C PRO A 443 21.90 -0.23 16.17
N ASP A 444 21.15 -1.08 16.87
CA ASP A 444 20.52 -0.76 18.14
C ASP A 444 21.55 -1.03 19.27
N HIS A 445 21.83 0.00 20.08
CA HIS A 445 22.83 0.05 21.16
C HIS A 445 24.33 -0.04 20.76
N VAL A 446 24.96 1.14 20.65
CA VAL A 446 26.33 1.34 21.15
C VAL A 446 26.22 1.94 22.55
N ILE A 447 26.99 1.42 23.51
CA ILE A 447 27.22 2.04 24.82
C ILE A 447 28.67 2.54 24.82
N ASP A 448 28.88 3.80 25.20
CA ASP A 448 30.22 4.38 25.26
C ASP A 448 31.06 3.80 26.40
N THR A 449 32.29 3.39 26.08
CA THR A 449 33.41 3.44 27.01
C THR A 449 34.70 3.66 26.21
N ALA A 450 35.41 4.76 26.48
CA ALA A 450 36.55 5.20 25.68
C ALA A 450 37.90 4.81 26.31
N ALA A 451 38.85 4.33 25.50
CA ALA A 451 40.30 4.55 25.67
C ALA A 451 41.12 4.02 24.47
N ALA A 452 42.33 4.60 24.32
CA ALA A 452 43.43 4.19 23.44
C ALA A 452 43.22 4.28 21.92
N ALA A 453 44.29 4.69 21.22
CA ALA A 453 44.28 4.97 19.78
C ALA A 453 45.17 4.01 19.00
N SER A 454 44.76 3.67 17.78
CA SER A 454 45.63 3.28 16.67
C SER A 454 44.89 3.47 15.35
N ALA A 455 45.61 3.85 14.29
CA ALA A 455 45.01 4.23 13.02
C ALA A 455 44.66 3.00 12.16
N THR A 456 43.36 2.83 11.87
CA THR A 456 42.87 1.91 10.83
C THR A 456 41.82 2.64 10.00
N THR A 457 41.87 2.47 8.68
CA THR A 457 41.00 3.19 7.73
C THR A 457 39.53 2.76 7.87
N THR A 458 38.73 3.56 8.60
CA THR A 458 37.28 3.34 8.70
C THR A 458 36.59 3.68 7.37
N THR A 459 36.44 2.69 6.50
CA THR A 459 35.65 2.79 5.27
C THR A 459 34.23 3.25 5.60
N THR A 460 33.86 4.46 5.19
CA THR A 460 32.56 5.06 5.48
C THR A 460 31.44 4.18 4.91
N ILE A 461 30.65 3.56 5.78
CA ILE A 461 29.49 2.76 5.38
C ILE A 461 28.50 3.71 4.69
N SER A 462 28.32 3.53 3.39
CA SER A 462 27.43 4.38 2.61
C SER A 462 25.99 4.19 3.07
N ALA A 463 25.28 5.31 3.27
CA ALA A 463 23.84 5.30 3.46
C ALA A 463 23.21 4.57 2.26
N GLN A 464 22.48 3.48 2.52
CA GLN A 464 21.90 2.67 1.45
C GLN A 464 20.91 3.51 0.65
N THR A 465 21.32 3.92 -0.55
CA THR A 465 20.45 4.61 -1.52
C THR A 465 19.27 3.70 -1.83
N ALA A 466 18.06 4.15 -1.49
CA ALA A 466 16.83 3.42 -1.74
C ALA A 466 16.78 2.97 -3.21
N TRP A 467 16.74 1.66 -3.42
CA TRP A 467 16.80 1.06 -4.75
C TRP A 467 15.58 1.46 -5.59
N GLN A 468 15.82 1.74 -6.87
CA GLN A 468 14.81 2.12 -7.85
C GLN A 468 15.03 1.39 -9.18
N LEU A 469 13.97 1.34 -9.97
CA LEU A 469 13.95 0.90 -11.36
C LEU A 469 14.47 2.01 -12.30
N GLU A 470 15.39 1.68 -13.18
CA GLU A 470 15.91 2.58 -14.22
C GLU A 470 15.00 2.53 -15.47
N ASP A 471 14.70 3.67 -16.10
CA ASP A 471 13.85 3.71 -17.29
C ASP A 471 14.46 2.96 -18.49
N GLN A 472 13.61 2.40 -19.35
CA GLN A 472 13.93 1.51 -20.48
C GLN A 472 14.69 0.22 -20.13
N LYS A 473 15.21 0.08 -18.90
CA LYS A 473 16.03 -1.06 -18.49
C LYS A 473 15.19 -2.33 -18.41
N THR A 474 15.84 -3.44 -18.76
CA THR A 474 15.27 -4.77 -18.69
C THR A 474 15.65 -5.42 -17.36
N TYR A 475 14.64 -5.86 -16.60
CA TYR A 475 14.79 -6.65 -15.39
C TYR A 475 14.17 -8.03 -15.58
N TYR A 476 14.55 -8.96 -14.70
CA TYR A 476 14.06 -10.34 -14.68
C TYR A 476 13.38 -10.63 -13.35
N ILE A 477 12.18 -11.18 -13.38
CA ILE A 477 11.47 -11.59 -12.16
C ILE A 477 11.97 -12.98 -11.73
N LYS A 478 12.40 -13.12 -10.46
CA LYS A 478 12.82 -14.40 -9.88
C LYS A 478 11.59 -15.18 -9.41
N LYS A 479 11.15 -16.16 -10.20
CA LYS A 479 10.35 -17.32 -9.75
C LYS A 479 10.99 -18.60 -10.31
N LEU A 480 10.77 -19.73 -9.65
CA LEU A 480 11.61 -20.94 -9.79
C LEU A 480 11.69 -21.46 -11.24
N ASP A 481 10.55 -21.59 -11.92
CA ASP A 481 10.45 -22.17 -13.27
C ASP A 481 10.19 -21.15 -14.40
N SER A 482 10.03 -19.86 -14.08
CA SER A 482 9.77 -18.81 -15.08
C SER A 482 10.62 -17.56 -14.85
N LEU A 483 11.37 -17.15 -15.87
CA LEU A 483 12.26 -16.00 -15.84
C LEU A 483 11.69 -14.88 -16.73
N LEU A 484 10.65 -14.23 -16.23
CA LEU A 484 9.88 -13.25 -16.99
C LEU A 484 10.68 -11.99 -17.23
N ARG A 485 10.73 -11.56 -18.50
CA ARG A 485 11.44 -10.36 -18.93
C ARG A 485 10.49 -9.18 -18.93
N VAL A 486 10.70 -8.26 -17.98
CA VAL A 486 10.01 -6.98 -17.92
C VAL A 486 10.92 -5.86 -18.39
N LYS A 487 10.37 -4.98 -19.23
CA LYS A 487 11.00 -3.70 -19.56
C LYS A 487 10.34 -2.63 -18.70
N VAL A 488 11.14 -1.78 -18.07
CA VAL A 488 10.64 -0.61 -17.35
C VAL A 488 10.26 0.47 -18.37
N GLU A 489 9.10 1.07 -18.19
CA GLU A 489 8.67 2.28 -18.88
C GLU A 489 8.19 3.29 -17.82
N LYS A 490 9.02 4.31 -17.55
CA LYS A 490 8.62 5.50 -16.80
C LYS A 490 8.10 6.52 -17.82
N PRO A 491 6.83 6.96 -17.76
CA PRO A 491 6.27 7.84 -18.79
C PRO A 491 7.04 9.16 -18.92
N ARG A 492 7.62 9.41 -20.10
CA ARG A 492 8.51 10.56 -20.38
C ARG A 492 7.87 11.93 -20.13
N SER A 493 6.54 12.00 -20.06
CA SER A 493 5.77 13.22 -19.80
C SER A 493 5.38 13.41 -18.33
N ALA A 494 5.66 12.45 -17.44
CA ALA A 494 5.35 12.52 -16.02
C ALA A 494 6.29 11.64 -15.18
N SER A 495 7.21 12.26 -14.44
CA SER A 495 8.07 11.62 -13.43
C SER A 495 7.32 10.97 -12.25
N ASN A 496 5.99 11.18 -12.19
CA ASN A 496 5.10 10.77 -11.10
C ASN A 496 4.16 9.61 -11.46
N ASP A 497 4.09 9.14 -12.71
CA ASP A 497 3.22 8.00 -13.03
C ASP A 497 3.88 6.69 -12.59
N VAL A 498 3.09 5.77 -12.04
CA VAL A 498 3.58 4.59 -11.33
C VAL A 498 4.28 3.64 -12.30
N ALA A 499 5.59 3.43 -12.12
CA ALA A 499 6.49 2.84 -13.11
C ALA A 499 5.93 1.57 -13.76
N HIS A 500 5.89 1.55 -15.09
CA HIS A 500 5.29 0.42 -15.80
C HIS A 500 6.28 -0.71 -15.99
N LEU A 501 5.89 -1.91 -15.56
CA LEU A 501 6.58 -3.14 -15.96
C LEU A 501 5.86 -3.72 -17.16
N VAL A 502 6.42 -3.49 -18.35
CA VAL A 502 5.92 -4.06 -19.60
C VAL A 502 6.45 -5.48 -19.76
N VAL A 503 5.54 -6.43 -19.60
CA VAL A 503 5.82 -7.87 -19.62
C VAL A 503 5.89 -8.35 -21.06
N THR A 504 6.99 -9.00 -21.42
CA THR A 504 7.14 -9.66 -22.73
C THR A 504 7.31 -11.17 -22.55
N SER A 505 6.35 -11.94 -23.07
CA SER A 505 6.47 -13.39 -23.16
C SER A 505 7.66 -13.74 -24.06
N SER A 506 8.64 -14.44 -23.49
CA SER A 506 9.90 -14.73 -24.18
C SER A 506 9.81 -16.02 -25.00
N ASN A 507 10.04 -15.92 -26.30
CA ASN A 507 10.08 -17.07 -27.22
C ASN A 507 11.38 -17.90 -27.11
N ILE A 508 12.24 -17.66 -26.10
CA ILE A 508 13.51 -18.37 -25.93
C ILE A 508 13.26 -19.82 -25.46
N PRO A 509 13.81 -20.86 -26.12
CA PRO A 509 13.62 -22.26 -25.71
C PRO A 509 14.32 -22.62 -24.37
N ARG A 510 13.68 -23.48 -23.55
CA ARG A 510 14.19 -23.95 -22.23
C ARG A 510 15.66 -24.42 -22.25
N ALA A 511 16.14 -25.02 -23.35
CA ALA A 511 17.55 -25.44 -23.48
C ALA A 511 18.55 -24.27 -23.56
N ARG A 512 18.18 -23.15 -24.22
CA ARG A 512 19.04 -21.94 -24.27
C ARG A 512 19.00 -21.17 -22.94
N TRP A 513 17.89 -21.25 -22.20
CA TRP A 513 17.77 -20.63 -20.87
C TRP A 513 18.76 -21.18 -19.84
N LYS A 514 19.02 -22.50 -19.78
CA LYS A 514 20.02 -23.04 -18.84
C LYS A 514 21.41 -22.42 -19.03
N ARG A 515 21.84 -22.16 -20.27
CA ARG A 515 23.11 -21.47 -20.57
C ARG A 515 23.10 -19.97 -20.17
N LEU A 516 21.93 -19.33 -20.19
CA LEU A 516 21.76 -17.94 -19.75
C LEU A 516 21.74 -17.80 -18.22
N LEU A 517 21.28 -18.81 -17.48
CA LEU A 517 21.28 -18.83 -16.01
C LEU A 517 22.70 -18.87 -15.42
N VAL A 518 23.62 -19.60 -16.06
CA VAL A 518 25.02 -19.80 -15.59
C VAL A 518 25.80 -18.48 -15.42
N ARG A 519 25.41 -17.38 -16.09
CA ARG A 519 25.98 -16.04 -15.82
C ARG A 519 25.33 -15.36 -14.60
N GLU A 520 25.36 -16.04 -13.46
CA GLU A 520 24.71 -15.62 -12.20
C GLU A 520 25.22 -14.25 -11.70
N LYS A 521 26.54 -14.05 -11.74
CA LYS A 521 27.24 -12.89 -11.16
C LYS A 521 26.89 -11.55 -11.81
N GLU A 522 26.54 -11.56 -13.10
CA GLU A 522 26.04 -10.38 -13.83
C GLU A 522 24.55 -10.09 -13.54
N ARG A 523 23.80 -11.09 -13.04
CA ARG A 523 22.33 -11.08 -13.01
C ARG A 523 21.72 -10.71 -11.66
N GLY A 524 22.43 -10.85 -10.55
CA GLY A 524 21.96 -10.40 -9.22
C GLY A 524 21.61 -8.90 -9.14
N ASN A 525 22.10 -8.09 -10.08
CA ASN A 525 21.80 -6.67 -10.15
C ASN A 525 20.52 -6.33 -10.94
N CYS A 526 20.03 -7.26 -11.76
CA CYS A 526 18.85 -7.09 -12.61
C CYS A 526 17.71 -8.08 -12.28
N ARG A 527 17.86 -8.91 -11.23
CA ARG A 527 16.78 -9.73 -10.66
C ARG A 527 15.93 -8.89 -9.72
N ILE A 528 14.61 -8.91 -9.93
CA ILE A 528 13.61 -8.34 -9.03
C ILE A 528 12.66 -9.45 -8.54
N ARG A 529 12.00 -9.20 -7.41
CA ARG A 529 10.92 -10.03 -6.86
C ARG A 529 9.75 -9.13 -6.47
N GLU A 530 8.57 -9.70 -6.23
CA GLU A 530 7.54 -8.94 -5.51
C GLU A 530 7.97 -8.75 -4.06
N ARG A 531 7.54 -7.64 -3.44
CA ARG A 531 7.89 -7.31 -2.06
C ARG A 531 7.44 -8.43 -1.11
N GLN A 532 8.36 -8.93 -0.28
CA GLN A 532 8.07 -9.98 0.70
C GLN A 532 7.93 -9.43 2.14
N ALA A 533 8.73 -8.43 2.51
CA ALA A 533 8.76 -7.88 3.86
C ALA A 533 8.55 -6.36 3.90
N SER A 534 8.07 -5.84 5.04
CA SER A 534 7.92 -4.40 5.27
C SER A 534 9.26 -3.64 5.23
N GLY A 535 10.39 -4.30 5.48
CA GLY A 535 11.73 -3.72 5.40
C GLY A 535 12.36 -3.71 3.99
N ASP A 536 11.78 -4.41 3.00
CA ASP A 536 12.29 -4.38 1.62
C ASP A 536 12.21 -2.95 1.04
N CYS A 537 13.32 -2.44 0.50
CA CYS A 537 13.28 -1.30 -0.41
C CYS A 537 12.55 -1.71 -1.70
N ALA A 538 11.32 -1.23 -1.87
CA ALA A 538 10.43 -1.59 -2.96
C ALA A 538 9.90 -0.36 -3.70
N GLU A 539 9.77 -0.48 -5.01
CA GLU A 539 9.11 0.50 -5.88
C GLU A 539 7.71 -0.03 -6.26
N ARG A 540 6.69 0.84 -6.19
CA ARG A 540 5.32 0.50 -6.61
C ARG A 540 5.24 0.57 -8.13
N VAL A 541 4.60 -0.43 -8.75
CA VAL A 541 4.58 -0.61 -10.21
C VAL A 541 3.17 -0.89 -10.75
N ILE A 542 2.93 -0.47 -11.99
CA ILE A 542 1.78 -0.90 -12.79
C ILE A 542 2.28 -1.90 -13.85
N VAL A 543 2.05 -3.17 -13.58
CA VAL A 543 2.46 -4.27 -14.43
C VAL A 543 1.43 -4.45 -15.55
N ARG A 544 1.86 -4.45 -16.81
CA ARG A 544 1.00 -4.60 -17.99
C ARG A 544 1.67 -5.47 -19.06
N ALA A 545 0.89 -6.16 -19.88
CA ALA A 545 1.43 -6.84 -21.05
C ALA A 545 1.97 -5.84 -22.08
N ALA A 546 2.97 -6.25 -22.87
CA ALA A 546 3.28 -5.58 -24.12
C ALA A 546 2.08 -5.68 -25.08
N LEU A 547 1.64 -4.54 -25.63
CA LEU A 547 0.74 -4.54 -26.77
C LEU A 547 1.53 -5.04 -27.98
N ILE A 548 1.17 -6.22 -28.48
CA ILE A 548 1.59 -6.67 -29.81
C ILE A 548 0.84 -5.78 -30.81
N GLY A 549 1.57 -5.05 -31.64
CA GLY A 549 0.97 -4.29 -32.74
C GLY A 549 0.27 -5.24 -33.69
N THR A 550 -1.02 -4.99 -33.92
CA THR A 550 -1.89 -5.70 -34.87
C THR A 550 -1.91 -4.98 -36.20
#